data_AF-A0A0P6WAI5-F1
#
_entry.id   AF-A0A0P6WAI5-F1
#
_cell.length_a   1.000
_cell.length_b   1.000
_cell.length_c   1.000
_cell.angle_alpha   90.00
_cell.angle_beta   90.00
_cell.angle_gamma   90.00
#
_symmetry.space_group_name_H-M   'P 1'
#
loop_
_entity.id
_entity.type
_entity.pdbx_description
1 polymer ?
#
loop_
_entity_poly.entity_id
_entity_poly.type
_entity_poly.pdbx_seq_one_letter_code
_entity_poly.pdbx_strand_id
1 'polypeptide(L)'
;MNKYGLLSVLMVLISSVAFLILRGPNADLSLAITILGILSVLGIVFAVLSKKWLSGILGVMTNGAVLVFVFFLLLAKGIGG
;
A
#
# COMPACT_ATOMS: atom_id res chain seq x y z
N MET A 1 19.22 4.47 -4.25
CA MET A 1 18.32 3.72 -3.34
C MET A 1 19.02 2.46 -2.88
N ASN A 2 18.78 1.96 -1.66
CA ASN A 2 19.32 0.63 -1.25
C ASN A 2 18.28 -0.47 -1.46
N LYS A 3 18.64 -1.73 -1.12
CA LYS A 3 17.78 -2.90 -1.32
C LYS A 3 16.40 -2.72 -0.67
N TYR A 4 16.34 -2.26 0.58
CA TYR A 4 15.08 -2.04 1.28
C TYR A 4 14.26 -0.87 0.73
N GLY A 5 14.90 0.24 0.36
CA GLY A 5 14.19 1.34 -0.30
C GLY A 5 13.60 0.92 -1.64
N LEU A 6 14.29 0.06 -2.39
CA LEU A 6 13.78 -0.50 -3.65
C LEU A 6 12.58 -1.42 -3.39
N LEU A 7 12.67 -2.31 -2.40
CA LEU A 7 11.54 -3.16 -1.99
C LEU A 7 10.34 -2.33 -1.54
N SER A 8 10.55 -1.23 -0.81
CA SER A 8 9.48 -0.31 -0.40
C SER A 8 8.73 0.29 -1.60
N VAL A 9 9.46 0.74 -2.61
CA VAL A 9 8.86 1.26 -3.86
C VAL A 9 8.16 0.14 -4.64
N LEU A 10 8.74 -1.07 -4.65
CA LEU A 10 8.13 -2.23 -5.28
C LEU A 10 6.77 -2.57 -4.64
N MET A 11 6.62 -2.46 -3.32
CA MET A 11 5.34 -2.69 -2.65
C MET A 11 4.25 -1.73 -3.13
N VAL A 12 4.58 -0.46 -3.40
CA VAL A 12 3.63 0.53 -3.95
C VAL A 12 3.22 0.17 -5.39
N LEU A 13 4.19 -0.26 -6.21
CA LEU A 13 3.91 -0.71 -7.58
C LEU A 13 3.01 -1.94 -7.59
N ILE A 14 3.32 -2.94 -6.76
CA ILE A 14 2.50 -4.15 -6.62
C ILE A 14 1.11 -3.77 -6.10
N SER A 15 1.00 -2.86 -5.15
CA SER A 15 -0.30 -2.36 -4.65
C SER A 15 -1.12 -1.71 -5.77
N SER A 16 -0.48 -0.91 -6.61
CA SER A 16 -1.14 -0.23 -7.74
C SER A 16 -1.66 -1.25 -8.76
N VAL A 17 -0.84 -2.25 -9.10
CA VAL A 17 -1.23 -3.34 -10.02
C VAL A 17 -2.35 -4.20 -9.41
N ALA A 18 -2.22 -4.58 -8.14
CA ALA A 18 -3.23 -5.36 -7.42
C ALA A 18 -4.59 -4.65 -7.42
N PHE A 19 -4.61 -3.34 -7.16
CA PHE A 19 -5.85 -2.55 -7.21
C PHE A 19 -6.49 -2.56 -8.61
N LEU A 20 -5.69 -2.42 -9.68
CA LEU A 20 -6.19 -2.44 -11.05
C LEU A 20 -6.79 -3.81 -11.44
N ILE A 21 -6.29 -4.89 -10.86
CA ILE A 21 -6.80 -6.26 -11.07
C ILE A 21 -8.07 -6.49 -10.25
N LEU A 22 -8.09 -6.03 -9.00
CA LEU A 22 -9.17 -6.33 -8.05
C LEU A 22 -10.38 -5.39 -8.16
N ARG A 23 -10.26 -4.25 -8.85
CA ARG A 23 -11.38 -3.33 -9.08
C ARG A 23 -12.41 -3.91 -10.06
N GLY A 24 -13.68 -3.58 -9.87
CA GLY A 24 -14.74 -3.94 -10.81
C GLY A 24 -16.11 -4.05 -10.13
N PRO A 25 -17.17 -4.32 -10.91
CA PRO A 25 -18.54 -4.41 -10.40
C PRO A 25 -18.76 -5.51 -9.36
N ASN A 26 -18.00 -6.61 -9.47
CA ASN A 26 -18.07 -7.77 -8.57
C ASN A 26 -16.79 -7.88 -7.70
N ALA A 27 -16.15 -6.75 -7.41
CA ALA A 27 -14.91 -6.73 -6.65
C ALA A 27 -15.14 -7.17 -5.19
N ASP A 28 -14.30 -8.08 -4.70
CA ASP A 28 -14.23 -8.35 -3.26
C ASP A 28 -13.42 -7.23 -2.57
N LEU A 29 -14.16 -6.28 -2.01
CA LEU A 29 -13.59 -5.13 -1.32
C LEU A 29 -12.79 -5.54 -0.08
N SER A 30 -13.17 -6.62 0.61
CA SER A 30 -12.46 -7.10 1.80
C SER A 30 -11.08 -7.65 1.42
N LEU A 31 -11.02 -8.40 0.33
CA LEU A 31 -9.76 -8.91 -0.22
C LEU A 31 -8.86 -7.76 -0.67
N ALA A 32 -9.41 -6.76 -1.38
CA ALA A 32 -8.64 -5.59 -1.82
C ALA A 32 -8.05 -4.81 -0.63
N ILE A 33 -8.86 -4.52 0.40
CA ILE A 33 -8.42 -3.87 1.64
C ILE A 33 -7.28 -4.66 2.29
N THR A 34 -7.44 -5.98 2.40
CA THR A 34 -6.46 -6.84 3.07
C THR A 34 -5.12 -6.86 2.33
N ILE A 35 -5.15 -7.06 1.01
CA ILE A 35 -3.92 -7.13 0.20
C ILE A 35 -3.19 -5.79 0.18
N LEU A 36 -3.90 -4.69 -0.09
CA LEU A 36 -3.31 -3.35 -0.14
C LEU A 36 -2.76 -2.92 1.23
N GLY A 37 -3.48 -3.25 2.31
CA GLY A 37 -3.03 -2.99 3.68
C GLY A 37 -1.73 -3.72 4.01
N ILE A 38 -1.67 -5.03 3.76
CA ILE A 38 -0.46 -5.84 4.02
C ILE A 38 0.74 -5.33 3.20
N LEU A 39 0.56 -5.11 1.90
CA LEU A 39 1.64 -4.62 1.03
C LEU A 39 2.15 -3.26 1.49
N SER A 40 1.27 -2.35 1.85
CA SER A 40 1.67 -1.03 2.32
C SER A 40 2.40 -1.08 3.66
N VAL A 41 1.93 -1.87 4.62
CA VAL A 41 2.63 -2.07 5.91
C VAL A 41 4.03 -2.65 5.69
N LEU A 42 4.17 -3.66 4.82
CA LEU A 42 5.48 -4.19 4.43
C LEU A 42 6.36 -3.12 3.77
N GLY A 43 5.78 -2.29 2.90
CA GLY A 43 6.48 -1.20 2.24
C GLY A 43 7.01 -0.14 3.22
N ILE A 44 6.24 0.18 4.28
CA ILE A 44 6.68 1.06 5.37
C ILE A 44 7.82 0.41 6.16
N VAL A 45 7.72 -0.87 6.50
CA VAL A 45 8.78 -1.61 7.20
C VAL A 45 10.08 -1.56 6.39
N PHE A 46 10.02 -1.82 5.08
CA PHE A 46 11.18 -1.71 4.20
C PHE A 46 11.72 -0.27 4.08
N ALA A 47 10.85 0.74 4.09
CA ALA A 47 11.27 2.14 4.08
C ALA A 47 12.11 2.49 5.32
N VAL A 48 11.63 2.10 6.50
CA VAL A 48 12.32 2.32 7.78
C VAL A 48 13.67 1.57 7.82
N LEU A 49 13.70 0.33 7.31
CA LEU A 49 14.94 -0.46 7.21
C LEU A 49 15.95 0.10 6.18
N SER A 50 15.55 1.03 5.31
CA SER A 50 16.42 1.60 4.30
C SER A 50 17.63 2.36 4.87
N LYS A 51 17.59 2.86 6.12
CA LYS A 51 18.66 3.67 6.75
C LYS A 51 19.10 4.93 5.97
N LYS A 52 18.64 5.12 4.72
CA LYS A 52 18.83 6.32 3.90
C LYS A 52 17.62 7.21 4.08
N TRP A 53 17.85 8.40 4.62
CA TRP A 53 16.82 9.39 4.95
C TRP A 53 15.81 9.61 3.82
N LEU A 54 16.29 9.92 2.60
CA LEU A 54 15.41 10.16 1.46
C LEU A 54 14.55 8.94 1.08
N SER A 55 15.14 7.74 1.05
CA SER A 55 14.40 6.51 0.73
C SER A 55 13.41 6.14 1.84
N GLY A 56 13.74 6.42 3.10
CA GLY A 56 12.84 6.25 4.23
C GLY A 56 11.64 7.18 4.14
N ILE A 57 11.86 8.48 3.96
CA ILE A 57 10.77 9.46 3.85
C ILE A 57 9.87 9.15 2.65
N LEU A 58 10.45 8.94 1.47
CA LEU A 58 9.67 8.63 0.27
C LEU A 58 8.89 7.32 0.43
N GLY A 59 9.52 6.28 0.96
CA GLY A 59 8.87 4.99 1.17
C GLY A 59 7.72 5.07 2.18
N VAL A 60 7.89 5.79 3.28
CA VAL A 60 6.83 6.01 4.28
C VAL A 60 5.71 6.87 3.72
N MET A 61 6.01 7.97 3.02
CA MET A 61 4.96 8.82 2.42
C MET A 61 4.14 8.08 1.37
N THR A 62 4.80 7.36 0.47
CA THR A 62 4.12 6.67 -0.64
C THR A 62 3.29 5.49 -0.16
N ASN A 63 3.83 4.63 0.72
CA ASN A 63 3.05 3.55 1.32
C ASN A 63 1.99 4.11 2.28
N GLY A 64 2.29 5.16 3.03
CA GLY A 64 1.33 5.87 3.88
C GLY A 64 0.11 6.36 3.08
N ALA A 65 0.33 6.90 1.88
CA ALA A 65 -0.77 7.27 0.98
C ALA A 65 -1.63 6.07 0.58
N VAL A 66 -1.02 4.90 0.33
CA VAL A 66 -1.76 3.64 0.10
C VAL A 66 -2.58 3.25 1.34
N LEU A 67 -2.05 3.41 2.56
CA LEU A 67 -2.83 3.14 3.78
C LEU A 67 -4.00 4.11 3.96
N VAL A 68 -3.81 5.39 3.66
CA VAL A 68 -4.91 6.38 3.68
C VAL A 68 -5.99 5.98 2.66
N PHE A 69 -5.57 5.52 1.47
CA PHE A 69 -6.50 4.99 0.48
C PHE A 69 -7.24 3.74 0.99
N VAL A 70 -6.54 2.79 1.63
CA VAL A 70 -7.16 1.61 2.27
C VAL A 70 -8.14 2.02 3.37
N PHE A 71 -7.84 3.05 4.15
CA PHE A 71 -8.76 3.60 5.14
C PHE A 71 -10.06 4.11 4.50
N PHE A 72 -9.96 4.80 3.36
CA PHE A 72 -11.17 5.20 2.61
C PHE A 72 -11.94 4.00 2.05
N LEU A 73 -11.27 2.95 1.60
CA LEU A 73 -11.94 1.71 1.19
C LEU A 73 -12.66 1.02 2.36
N LEU A 74 -12.02 0.98 3.54
CA LEU A 74 -12.65 0.47 4.77
C LEU A 74 -13.89 1.28 5.14
N LEU A 75 -13.79 2.61 5.08
CA LEU A 75 -14.93 3.50 5.31
C LEU A 75 -16.05 3.25 4.30
N ALA A 76 -15.71 3.12 3.01
CA ALA A 76 -16.66 2.84 1.95
C ALA A 76 -17.36 1.48 2.16
N LYS A 77 -16.63 0.45 2.61
CA LYS A 77 -17.23 -0.84 2.98
C LYS A 77 -18.23 -0.69 4.13
N GLY A 78 -17.86 0.04 5.18
CA GLY A 78 -18.72 0.23 6.36
C GLY A 78 -19.98 1.06 6.07
N ILE A 79 -19.91 2.00 5.13
CA ILE A 79 -21.05 2.82 4.70
C ILE A 79 -21.89 2.09 3.63
N GLY A 80 -21.24 1.31 2.76
CA GLY A 80 -21.84 0.67 1.59
C GLY A 80 -22.72 -0.56 1.91
N GLY A 81 -22.55 -1.18 3.08
CA GLY A 81 -23.23 -2.42 3.46
C GLY A 81 -22.52 -3.66 2.92
#